data_AF-A0A7C6J433-F1
#
_entry.id   AF-A0A7C6J433-F1
#
_cell.length_a   1.000
_cell.length_b   1.000
_cell.length_c   1.000
_cell.angle_alpha   90.00
_cell.angle_beta   90.00
_cell.angle_gamma   90.00
#
_symmetry.space_group_name_H-M   'P 1'
#
loop_
_entity.id
_entity.type
_entity.pdbx_description
1 polymer ?
#
loop_
_entity_poly.entity_id
_entity_poly.type
_entity_poly.pdbx_seq_one_letter_code
_entity_poly.pdbx_strand_id
1 'polypeptide(L)'
;MPPKKNSAPMSDEELQKKTAGEPKLHNAPITLVEYDLGWPALFAREADRIRSVLGSKALQIEHVGSTSVPGLCAKPIIDIMLVV
;
A
#
# COMPACT_ATOMS: atom_id res chain seq x y z
N MET A 1 -3.34 24.50 -20.77
CA MET A 1 -3.53 23.17 -20.17
C MET A 1 -4.88 22.63 -20.64
N PRO A 2 -4.96 21.41 -21.22
CA PRO A 2 -6.26 20.84 -21.53
C PRO A 2 -7.00 20.48 -20.23
N PRO A 3 -8.33 20.66 -20.17
CA PRO A 3 -9.11 20.33 -18.99
C PRO A 3 -9.04 18.83 -18.71
N LYS A 4 -8.80 18.46 -17.44
CA LYS A 4 -8.94 17.07 -17.00
C LYS A 4 -10.39 16.63 -17.26
N LYS A 5 -10.56 15.65 -18.15
CA LYS A 5 -11.84 14.97 -18.35
C LYS A 5 -12.21 14.32 -17.02
N ASN A 6 -13.27 14.79 -16.36
CA ASN A 6 -13.90 14.04 -15.28
C ASN A 6 -14.43 12.75 -15.91
N SER A 7 -13.68 11.64 -15.78
CA SER A 7 -14.18 10.34 -16.20
C SER A 7 -15.39 10.01 -15.32
N ALA A 8 -16.55 9.83 -15.95
CA ALA A 8 -17.71 9.29 -15.26
C ALA A 8 -17.32 7.98 -14.54
N PRO A 9 -17.90 7.69 -13.36
CA PRO A 9 -17.69 6.39 -12.73
C PRO A 9 -18.07 5.29 -13.73
N MET A 10 -17.13 4.36 -13.99
CA MET A 10 -17.38 3.19 -14.86
C MET A 10 -18.53 2.37 -14.27
N SER A 11 -19.34 1.77 -15.14
CA SER A 11 -20.36 0.82 -14.68
C SER A 11 -19.71 -0.48 -14.19
N ASP A 12 -20.40 -1.21 -13.30
CA ASP A 12 -19.92 -2.51 -12.81
C ASP A 12 -19.69 -3.50 -13.96
N GLU A 13 -20.48 -3.41 -15.03
CA GLU A 13 -20.33 -4.22 -16.23
C GLU A 13 -19.02 -3.92 -16.98
N GLU A 14 -18.64 -2.63 -17.07
CA GLU A 14 -17.37 -2.21 -17.67
C GLU A 14 -16.17 -2.62 -16.82
N LEU A 15 -16.31 -2.59 -15.49
CA LEU A 15 -15.28 -3.04 -14.55
C LEU A 15 -15.08 -4.56 -14.65
N GLN A 16 -16.16 -5.33 -14.77
CA GLN A 16 -16.09 -6.78 -14.90
C GLN A 16 -15.38 -7.20 -16.20
N LYS A 17 -15.63 -6.51 -17.31
CA LYS A 17 -14.94 -6.75 -18.60
C LYS A 17 -13.42 -6.53 -18.54
N LYS A 18 -12.96 -5.70 -17.60
CA LYS A 18 -11.53 -5.31 -17.46
C LYS A 18 -10.82 -6.03 -16.31
N THR A 19 -11.54 -6.81 -15.51
CA THR A 19 -11.00 -7.53 -14.36
C THR A 19 -10.57 -8.94 -14.77
N ALA A 20 -9.34 -9.34 -14.43
CA ALA A 20 -8.89 -10.71 -14.62
C ALA A 20 -9.36 -11.57 -13.43
N GLY A 21 -10.24 -12.54 -13.69
CA GLY A 21 -10.82 -13.44 -12.69
C GLY A 21 -12.16 -12.98 -12.12
N GLU A 22 -12.77 -13.83 -11.28
CA GLU A 22 -14.03 -13.52 -10.61
C GLU A 22 -13.85 -12.40 -9.58
N PRO A 23 -14.72 -11.36 -9.56
CA PRO A 23 -14.66 -10.31 -8.57
C PRO A 23 -14.88 -10.88 -7.16
N LYS A 24 -13.83 -10.87 -6.33
CA LYS A 24 -13.96 -11.21 -4.92
C LYS A 24 -14.31 -9.96 -4.13
N LEU A 25 -15.50 -9.93 -3.54
CA LEU A 25 -15.90 -8.86 -2.64
C LEU A 25 -15.00 -8.86 -1.41
N HIS A 26 -14.35 -7.73 -1.14
CA HIS A 26 -13.53 -7.50 0.04
C HIS A 26 -14.31 -6.67 1.07
N ASN A 27 -15.33 -7.27 1.68
CA ASN A 27 -16.23 -6.64 2.64
C ASN A 27 -15.98 -7.06 4.11
N ALA A 28 -14.81 -7.62 4.41
CA ALA A 28 -14.44 -7.94 5.77
C ALA A 28 -14.30 -6.66 6.61
N PRO A 29 -14.70 -6.67 7.90
CA PRO A 29 -14.51 -5.53 8.78
C PRO A 29 -13.05 -5.06 8.81
N ILE A 30 -12.83 -3.75 8.70
CA ILE A 30 -11.49 -3.13 8.80
C ILE A 30 -11.38 -2.48 10.18
N THR A 31 -10.36 -2.88 10.94
CA THR A 31 -9.99 -2.18 12.18
C THR A 31 -8.89 -1.18 11.85
N LEU A 32 -9.16 0.08 12.18
CA LEU A 32 -8.15 1.14 12.21
C LEU A 32 -7.70 1.34 13.64
N VAL A 33 -6.43 1.68 13.82
CA VAL A 33 -5.83 2.01 15.11
C VAL A 33 -5.15 3.35 15.01
N GLU A 34 -5.08 4.06 16.14
CA GLU A 34 -4.27 5.27 16.25
C GLU A 34 -2.80 4.98 15.91
N TYR A 35 -2.08 6.03 15.54
CA TYR A 35 -0.68 5.90 15.16
C TYR A 35 0.13 5.21 16.25
N ASP A 36 0.82 4.12 15.88
CA ASP A 36 1.70 3.38 16.77
C ASP A 36 3.15 3.82 16.55
N LEU A 37 3.79 4.32 17.61
CA LEU A 37 5.20 4.73 17.62
C LEU A 37 6.16 3.57 17.31
N GLY A 38 5.69 2.32 17.37
CA GLY A 38 6.43 1.12 16.99
C GLY A 38 6.49 0.86 15.48
N TRP A 39 5.64 1.49 14.65
CA TRP A 39 5.63 1.25 13.20
C TRP A 39 6.97 1.54 12.49
N PRO A 40 7.71 2.62 12.80
CA PRO A 40 9.03 2.83 12.21
C PRO A 40 10.02 1.69 12.50
N ALA A 41 9.97 1.09 13.70
CA ALA A 41 10.84 -0.02 14.07
C ALA A 41 10.45 -1.32 13.35
N LEU A 42 9.14 -1.56 13.17
CA LEU A 42 8.65 -2.70 12.37
C LEU A 42 9.08 -2.58 10.91
N PHE A 43 8.98 -1.38 10.33
CA PHE A 43 9.50 -1.10 8.99
C PHE A 43 11.00 -1.38 8.92
N ALA A 44 11.80 -0.85 9.83
CA ALA A 44 13.25 -1.03 9.84
C ALA A 44 13.64 -2.52 9.86
N ARG A 45 12.98 -3.31 10.71
CA ARG A 45 13.19 -4.77 10.79
C ARG A 45 12.96 -5.47 9.44
N GLU A 46 11.86 -5.17 8.76
CA GLU A 46 11.56 -5.82 7.47
C GLU A 46 12.46 -5.27 6.34
N ALA A 47 12.78 -3.97 6.36
CA ALA A 47 13.72 -3.37 5.42
C ALA A 47 15.10 -4.04 5.51
N ASP A 48 15.61 -4.28 6.72
CA ASP A 48 16.90 -4.96 6.93
C ASP A 48 16.86 -6.42 6.48
N ARG A 49 15.75 -7.10 6.72
CA ARG A 49 15.53 -8.47 6.22
C ARG A 49 15.53 -8.51 4.69
N ILE A 50 14.87 -7.57 4.02
CA ILE A 50 14.88 -7.45 2.55
C ILE A 50 16.31 -7.18 2.05
N ARG A 51 17.04 -6.23 2.66
CA ARG A 51 18.45 -5.94 2.31
C ARG A 51 19.34 -7.15 2.47
N SER A 52 19.17 -7.94 3.53
CA SER A 52 19.99 -9.14 3.78
C SER A 52 19.86 -10.20 2.69
N VAL A 53 18.72 -10.27 2.01
CA VAL A 53 18.46 -11.25 0.94
C VAL A 53 18.85 -10.70 -0.43
N LEU A 54 18.52 -9.43 -0.71
CA LEU A 54 18.73 -8.84 -2.04
C LEU A 54 20.11 -8.20 -2.22
N GLY A 55 20.78 -7.83 -1.13
CA GLY A 55 22.08 -7.16 -1.16
C GLY A 55 22.03 -5.89 -2.01
N SER A 56 22.98 -5.75 -2.94
CA SER A 56 23.09 -4.59 -3.83
C SER A 56 21.96 -4.47 -4.85
N LYS A 57 21.08 -5.47 -4.98
CA LYS A 57 19.90 -5.39 -5.84
C LYS A 57 18.78 -4.58 -5.21
N ALA A 58 18.78 -4.36 -3.90
CA ALA A 58 17.82 -3.44 -3.28
C ALA A 58 18.33 -2.01 -3.42
N LEU A 59 18.04 -1.38 -4.56
CA LEU A 59 18.49 -0.02 -4.88
C LEU A 59 17.91 1.02 -3.92
N GLN A 60 16.64 0.84 -3.52
CA GLN A 60 15.95 1.74 -2.58
C GLN A 60 14.87 0.97 -1.82
N ILE A 61 14.71 1.27 -0.52
CA ILE A 61 13.65 0.71 0.32
C ILE A 61 13.06 1.82 1.17
N GLU A 62 11.75 2.05 1.05
CA GLU A 62 11.03 3.12 1.74
C GLU A 62 9.79 2.62 2.46
N HIS A 63 9.51 3.23 3.61
CA HIS A 63 8.24 3.06 4.31
C HIS A 63 7.22 3.94 3.62
N VAL A 64 6.19 3.33 3.04
CA VAL A 64 5.10 4.04 2.36
C VAL A 64 3.76 3.70 3.02
N GLY A 65 2.66 4.23 2.49
CA GLY A 65 1.33 4.00 3.03
C GLY A 65 1.07 4.75 4.34
N SER A 66 -0.13 4.60 4.91
CA SER A 66 -0.58 5.42 6.04
C SER A 66 0.24 5.20 7.32
N THR A 67 0.81 4.01 7.53
CA THR A 67 1.64 3.71 8.71
C THR A 67 2.99 4.42 8.70
N SER A 68 3.41 4.99 7.55
CA SER A 68 4.61 5.82 7.44
C SER A 68 4.42 7.26 7.90
N VAL A 69 3.17 7.68 8.17
CA VAL A 69 2.81 9.07 8.49
C VAL A 69 2.56 9.21 9.99
N PRO A 70 3.46 9.87 10.76
CA PRO A 70 3.27 10.09 12.19
C PRO A 70 1.94 10.76 12.52
N GLY A 71 1.22 10.21 13.49
CA GLY A 71 -0.09 10.72 13.95
C GLY A 71 -1.28 10.34 13.07
N LEU A 72 -1.09 9.59 11.98
CA LEU A 72 -2.19 9.14 11.13
C LEU A 72 -2.76 7.79 11.60
N CYS A 73 -4.06 7.77 11.90
CA CYS A 73 -4.81 6.54 12.14
C CYS A 73 -4.81 5.66 10.88
N ALA A 74 -4.52 4.37 11.04
CA ALA A 74 -4.32 3.46 9.92
C ALA A 74 -4.70 2.02 10.26
N LYS A 75 -4.87 1.20 9.22
CA LYS A 75 -4.84 -0.26 9.37
C LYS A 75 -3.41 -0.66 9.77
N PRO A 76 -3.19 -1.55 10.76
CA PRO A 76 -1.85 -1.87 11.25
C PRO A 76 -1.09 -2.80 10.30
N ILE A 77 -0.79 -2.31 9.10
CA ILE A 77 -0.04 -2.98 8.04
C ILE A 77 1.09 -2.05 7.60
N ILE A 78 2.32 -2.59 7.54
CA ILE A 78 3.49 -1.86 7.05
C ILE A 78 3.58 -2.06 5.54
N ASP A 79 3.47 -0.98 4.78
CA ASP A 79 3.68 -0.98 3.34
C ASP A 79 5.14 -0.59 3.02
N ILE A 80 5.78 -1.36 2.14
CA ILE A 80 7.19 -1.16 1.76
C ILE A 80 7.26 -0.98 0.26
N MET A 81 7.88 0.12 -0.18
CA MET A 81 8.28 0.30 -1.57
C MET A 81 9.73 -0.14 -1.74
N LEU A 82 9.98 -0.96 -2.75
CA LEU A 82 11.29 -1.49 -3.10
C LEU A 82 11.59 -1.16 -4.57
N VAL A 83 12.78 -0.61 -4.84
CA VAL A 83 13.34 -0.45 -6.18
C VAL A 83 14.49 -1.43 -6.36
N VAL A 84 14.52 -2.14 -7.49
CA VAL A 84 15.51 -3.17 -7.83
C VAL A 84 16.17 -2.95 -9.19
#